data_AF-A0A7Y5J4Y8-F1
#
_entry.id   AF-A0A7Y5J4Y8-F1
#
_cell.length_a   1.000
_cell.length_b   1.000
_cell.length_c   1.000
_cell.angle_alpha   90.00
_cell.angle_beta   90.00
_cell.angle_gamma   90.00
#
_symmetry.space_group_name_H-M   'P 1'
#
loop_
_entity.id
_entity.type
_entity.pdbx_description
1 polymer ?
#
loop_
_entity_poly.entity_id
_entity_poly.type
_entity_poly.pdbx_seq_one_letter_code
_entity_poly.pdbx_strand_id
1 'polypeptide(L)'
;NALVSLQGGEDTQSYAQVDKVCFNGTVVTSIRDPHQQRQLRLYPNPNSGAFTLELSQAATPGMTFRIIGLTGQVVLEKIAEAGSARQTLEAGALPAGLYFVQAVEDGRIVGVERFVKQ
;
A
#
# COMPACT_ATOMS: atom_id res chain seq x y z
N ASN A 1 15.52 50.94 2.47
CA ASN A 1 14.93 51.37 1.19
C ASN A 1 15.98 51.20 0.11
N ALA A 2 15.84 50.36 -0.91
CA ALA A 2 14.70 49.61 -1.37
C ALA A 2 15.22 48.37 -2.13
N LEU A 3 14.47 47.29 -2.03
CA LEU A 3 14.52 46.15 -2.96
C LEU A 3 14.31 46.68 -4.38
N VAL A 4 15.21 46.39 -5.32
CA VAL A 4 14.83 46.37 -6.74
C VAL A 4 15.46 45.15 -7.40
N SER A 5 14.71 44.05 -7.33
CA SER A 5 14.78 42.94 -8.27
C SER A 5 14.57 43.48 -9.69
N LEU A 6 15.65 43.58 -10.48
CA LEU A 6 15.55 43.73 -11.92
C LEU A 6 15.19 42.37 -12.53
N GLN A 7 13.96 41.94 -12.29
CA GLN A 7 13.27 40.94 -13.10
C GLN A 7 12.05 41.63 -13.69
N GLY A 8 12.15 42.01 -14.95
CA GLY A 8 11.03 42.48 -15.76
C GLY A 8 10.79 44.00 -15.77
N GLY A 9 11.36 44.71 -16.75
CA GLY A 9 10.84 46.03 -17.16
C GLY A 9 9.57 45.91 -18.02
N GLU A 10 8.90 47.02 -18.31
CA GLU A 10 7.57 47.08 -18.99
C GLU A 10 7.46 46.31 -20.32
N ASP A 11 8.59 46.02 -20.98
CA ASP A 11 8.65 45.20 -22.20
C ASP A 11 9.29 43.81 -22.00
N THR A 12 9.19 43.24 -20.80
CA THR A 12 9.79 41.92 -20.54
C THR A 12 8.76 40.81 -20.66
N GLN A 13 8.62 40.26 -21.86
CA GLN A 13 7.92 39.01 -22.05
C GLN A 13 8.89 37.85 -21.80
N SER A 14 8.58 37.01 -20.82
CA SER A 14 9.27 35.74 -20.61
C SER A 14 8.36 34.61 -21.05
N TYR A 15 8.73 33.92 -22.12
CA TYR A 15 8.05 32.71 -22.56
C TYR A 15 9.05 31.56 -22.54
N ALA A 16 8.58 30.40 -22.08
CA ALA A 16 9.29 29.14 -22.22
C ALA A 16 8.38 28.20 -23.01
N GLN A 17 8.86 27.71 -24.14
CA GLN A 17 8.17 26.68 -24.91
C GLN A 17 8.96 25.39 -24.81
N VAL A 18 8.25 24.35 -24.40
CA VAL A 18 8.78 22.99 -24.32
C VAL A 18 8.12 22.19 -25.44
N ASP A 19 8.92 21.77 -26.41
CA ASP A 19 8.47 20.88 -27.49
C ASP A 19 9.46 19.71 -27.63
N LYS A 20 8.97 18.57 -28.12
CA LYS A 20 9.72 17.30 -28.29
C LYS A 20 10.33 16.73 -27.00
N VAL A 21 9.53 16.64 -25.94
CA VAL A 21 9.90 15.80 -24.79
C VAL A 21 9.70 14.33 -25.15
N CYS A 22 10.80 13.60 -25.30
CA CYS A 22 10.77 12.15 -25.50
C CYS A 22 11.55 11.45 -24.40
N PHE A 23 10.90 10.53 -23.69
CA PHE A 23 11.55 9.60 -22.77
C PHE A 23 11.82 8.30 -23.52
N ASN A 24 13.01 8.18 -24.11
CA ASN A 24 13.40 6.97 -24.82
C ASN A 24 14.06 6.01 -23.83
N GLY A 25 13.27 5.05 -23.32
CA GLY A 25 13.66 4.16 -22.25
C GLY A 25 12.75 4.32 -21.04
N THR A 26 11.76 3.44 -20.97
CA THR A 26 11.00 3.06 -19.77
C THR A 26 10.65 4.20 -18.81
N VAL A 27 9.59 4.95 -19.13
CA VAL A 27 8.83 5.65 -18.08
C VAL A 27 8.03 4.60 -17.31
N VAL A 28 8.70 3.99 -16.33
CA VAL A 28 8.22 3.73 -14.97
C VAL A 28 9.36 3.01 -14.24
N THR A 29 10.33 3.76 -13.73
CA THR A 29 10.85 3.32 -12.43
C THR A 29 9.71 3.61 -11.48
N SER A 30 8.91 2.57 -11.19
CA SER A 30 8.16 2.52 -9.95
C SER A 30 9.02 3.18 -8.88
N ILE A 31 8.46 4.12 -8.13
CA ILE A 31 9.04 4.51 -6.85
C ILE A 31 9.54 3.22 -6.21
N ARG A 32 10.86 3.09 -6.07
CA ARG A 32 11.43 2.06 -5.22
C ARG A 32 10.93 2.47 -3.85
N ASP A 33 9.79 1.92 -3.45
CA ASP A 33 9.37 2.01 -2.08
C ASP A 33 10.46 1.30 -1.29
N PRO A 34 11.27 1.99 -0.48
CA PRO A 34 12.31 1.37 0.31
C PRO A 34 11.71 0.43 1.36
N HIS A 35 10.38 0.44 1.53
CA HIS A 35 9.67 -0.62 2.19
C HIS A 35 9.57 -1.80 1.23
N GLN A 36 10.34 -2.84 1.53
CA GLN A 36 10.19 -4.17 0.98
C GLN A 36 8.78 -4.67 1.34
N GLN A 37 7.77 -4.20 0.61
CA GLN A 37 6.41 -4.67 0.71
C GLN A 37 6.46 -6.14 0.32
N ARG A 38 6.36 -7.03 1.31
CA ARG A 38 6.21 -8.45 1.06
C ARG A 38 4.96 -8.59 0.21
N GLN A 39 5.07 -9.37 -0.87
CA GLN A 39 3.87 -9.70 -1.63
C GLN A 39 2.97 -10.50 -0.69
N LEU A 40 1.82 -9.91 -0.38
CA LEU A 40 0.74 -10.53 0.36
C LEU A 40 -0.32 -10.84 -0.70
N ARG A 41 -0.84 -12.06 -0.71
CA ARG A 41 -1.96 -12.45 -1.57
C ARG A 41 -3.07 -12.97 -0.69
N LEU A 42 -4.31 -12.68 -1.06
CA LEU A 42 -5.49 -13.16 -0.36
C LEU A 42 -6.38 -13.91 -1.35
N TYR A 43 -6.74 -15.15 -1.00
CA TYR A 43 -7.69 -15.94 -1.78
C TYR A 43 -8.57 -16.83 -0.91
N PRO A 44 -9.83 -17.09 -1.31
CA PRO A 44 -10.51 -16.45 -2.45
C PRO A 44 -10.84 -14.97 -2.16
N ASN A 45 -10.97 -14.17 -3.21
CA ASN A 45 -11.48 -12.80 -3.14
C ASN A 45 -12.45 -12.62 -4.31
N PRO A 46 -13.77 -12.44 -4.08
CA PRO A 46 -14.45 -12.31 -2.78
C PRO A 46 -14.43 -13.58 -1.89
N ASN A 47 -14.74 -13.44 -0.60
CA ASN A 47 -14.90 -14.57 0.33
C ASN A 47 -16.16 -14.46 1.22
N SER A 48 -16.58 -15.60 1.79
CA SER A 48 -17.70 -15.70 2.73
C SER A 48 -17.29 -15.63 4.20
N GLY A 49 -16.02 -15.38 4.52
CA GLY A 49 -15.52 -15.23 5.88
C GLY A 49 -14.25 -16.00 6.18
N ALA A 50 -13.99 -17.10 5.49
CA ALA A 50 -12.73 -17.82 5.59
C ALA A 50 -11.87 -17.50 4.36
N PHE A 51 -10.61 -17.12 4.58
CA PHE A 51 -9.67 -16.88 3.48
C PHE A 51 -8.23 -17.22 3.88
N THR A 52 -7.42 -17.44 2.86
CA THR A 52 -5.99 -17.72 2.98
C THR A 52 -5.21 -16.48 2.62
N LEU A 53 -4.28 -16.10 3.50
CA LEU A 53 -3.19 -15.19 3.19
C LEU A 53 -1.96 -15.99 2.78
N GLU A 54 -1.34 -15.61 1.68
CA GLU A 54 -0.08 -16.15 1.22
C GLU A 54 0.96 -15.03 1.19
N LEU A 55 2.04 -15.22 1.94
CA LEU A 55 3.17 -14.33 2.03
C LEU A 55 4.27 -14.80 1.07
N SER A 56 5.01 -13.87 0.47
CA SER A 56 6.22 -14.21 -0.31
C SER A 56 7.33 -14.86 0.51
N GLN A 57 7.30 -14.72 1.84
CA GLN A 57 8.24 -15.32 2.79
C GLN A 57 7.48 -15.74 4.04
N ALA A 58 7.95 -16.79 4.73
CA ALA A 58 7.35 -17.25 5.97
C ALA A 58 7.19 -16.11 6.99
N ALA A 59 6.10 -16.16 7.76
CA ALA A 59 5.85 -15.21 8.83
C ALA A 59 6.95 -15.32 9.90
N THR A 60 7.40 -14.18 10.40
CA THR A 60 8.38 -14.09 11.48
C THR A 60 7.68 -14.18 12.84
N PRO A 61 8.39 -14.57 13.91
CA PRO A 61 7.85 -14.51 15.27
C PRO A 61 7.39 -13.09 15.63
N GLY A 62 6.15 -12.96 16.10
CA GLY A 62 5.58 -11.68 16.51
C GLY A 62 4.90 -10.88 15.38
N MET A 63 4.90 -11.38 14.14
CA MET A 63 4.11 -10.79 13.06
C MET A 63 2.61 -10.88 13.38
N THR A 64 1.86 -9.81 13.08
CA THR A 64 0.39 -9.77 13.23
C THR A 64 -0.31 -9.40 11.94
N PHE A 65 -1.49 -9.97 11.73
CA PHE A 65 -2.43 -9.57 10.69
C PHE A 65 -3.52 -8.70 11.27
N ARG A 66 -3.76 -7.54 10.66
CA ARG A 66 -4.84 -6.62 11.03
C ARG A 66 -5.82 -6.50 9.89
N ILE A 67 -7.10 -6.71 10.16
CA ILE A 67 -8.17 -6.37 9.23
C ILE A 67 -8.67 -4.97 9.58
N ILE A 68 -8.73 -4.11 8.57
CA ILE A 68 -9.08 -2.71 8.69
C ILE A 68 -10.31 -2.41 7.84
N GLY A 69 -11.31 -1.76 8.46
CA GLY A 69 -12.49 -1.28 7.77
C GLY A 69 -12.24 0.01 6.97
N LEU A 70 -13.21 0.46 6.18
CA LEU A 70 -13.07 1.67 5.35
C LEU A 70 -12.81 2.96 6.14
N THR A 71 -13.21 2.99 7.40
CA THR A 71 -12.96 4.13 8.31
C THR A 71 -11.56 4.13 8.92
N GLY A 72 -10.71 3.14 8.60
CA GLY A 72 -9.37 2.98 9.18
C GLY A 72 -9.34 2.27 10.54
N GLN A 73 -10.49 1.86 11.07
CA GLN A 73 -10.57 1.10 12.32
C GLN A 73 -10.09 -0.34 12.15
N VAL A 74 -9.28 -0.83 13.09
CA VAL A 74 -8.90 -2.25 13.16
C VAL A 74 -10.10 -3.03 13.70
N VAL A 75 -10.65 -3.92 12.87
CA VAL A 75 -11.83 -4.74 13.20
C VAL A 75 -11.47 -6.14 13.65
N LEU A 76 -10.27 -6.61 13.30
CA LEU A 76 -9.74 -7.91 13.73
C LEU A 76 -8.21 -7.85 13.76
N GLU A 77 -7.60 -8.44 14.78
CA GLU A 77 -6.15 -8.63 14.85
C GLU A 77 -5.84 -10.08 15.21
N LYS A 78 -4.90 -10.70 14.49
CA LYS A 78 -4.50 -12.10 14.69
C LYS A 78 -2.98 -12.23 14.60
N ILE A 79 -2.37 -12.97 15.52
CA ILE A 79 -0.95 -13.31 15.46
C ILE A 79 -0.72 -14.32 14.33
N ALA A 80 0.28 -14.08 13.49
CA ALA A 80 0.67 -14.98 12.42
C ALA A 80 1.36 -16.23 12.97
N GLU A 81 1.13 -17.37 12.33
CA GLU A 81 1.86 -18.60 12.62
C GLU A 81 3.30 -18.50 12.08
N ALA A 82 4.26 -18.32 12.98
CA ALA A 82 5.66 -18.19 12.61
C ALA A 82 6.17 -19.42 11.84
N GLY A 83 7.01 -19.18 10.82
CA GLY A 83 7.54 -20.24 9.96
C GLY A 83 6.60 -20.69 8.84
N SER A 84 5.33 -20.27 8.84
CA SER A 84 4.41 -20.55 7.73
C SER A 84 4.24 -19.33 6.81
N ALA A 85 4.34 -19.56 5.50
CA ALA A 85 4.00 -18.57 4.48
C ALA A 85 2.49 -18.50 4.19
N ARG A 86 1.73 -19.52 4.61
CA ARG A 86 0.29 -19.64 4.37
C ARG A 86 -0.47 -19.54 5.69
N GLN A 87 -1.43 -18.62 5.76
CA GLN A 87 -2.11 -18.27 7.00
C GLN A 87 -3.61 -18.28 6.75
N THR A 88 -4.35 -19.05 7.54
CA THR A 88 -5.81 -19.08 7.46
C THR A 88 -6.40 -18.08 8.44
N LEU A 89 -7.26 -17.19 7.94
CA LEU A 89 -7.98 -16.21 8.75
C LEU A 89 -9.49 -16.44 8.65
N GLU A 90 -10.15 -16.27 9.79
CA GLU A 90 -11.59 -16.37 9.94
C GLU A 90 -12.14 -14.99 10.31
N ALA A 91 -12.93 -14.42 9.41
CA ALA A 91 -13.56 -13.12 9.49
C ALA A 91 -15.08 -13.22 9.22
N GLY A 92 -15.68 -14.39 9.46
CA GLY A 92 -17.11 -14.64 9.23
C GLY A 92 -18.06 -13.73 10.02
N ALA A 93 -17.60 -13.21 11.17
CA ALA A 93 -18.37 -12.28 11.99
C ALA A 93 -18.40 -10.84 11.42
N LEU A 94 -17.56 -10.52 10.42
CA LEU A 94 -17.56 -9.20 9.81
C LEU A 94 -18.74 -9.06 8.83
N PRO A 95 -19.44 -7.92 8.83
CA PRO A 95 -20.45 -7.61 7.82
C PRO A 95 -19.87 -7.67 6.41
N ALA A 96 -20.73 -7.96 5.43
CA ALA A 96 -20.38 -7.86 4.02
C ALA A 96 -19.87 -6.45 3.69
N GLY A 97 -18.78 -6.36 2.93
CA GLY A 97 -18.14 -5.07 2.65
C GLY A 97 -16.70 -5.18 2.18
N LEU A 98 -16.10 -4.01 1.98
CA LEU A 98 -14.71 -3.85 1.57
C LEU A 98 -13.81 -3.69 2.79
N TYR A 99 -12.72 -4.44 2.83
CA TYR A 99 -11.74 -4.40 3.91
C TYR A 99 -10.31 -4.44 3.36
N PHE A 100 -9.38 -4.03 4.22
CA PHE A 100 -7.95 -4.20 4.01
C PHE A 100 -7.39 -5.18 5.03
N VAL A 101 -6.47 -6.03 4.62
CA VAL A 101 -5.64 -6.82 5.52
C VAL A 101 -4.23 -6.26 5.48
N GLN A 102 -3.64 -6.04 6.65
CA GLN A 102 -2.26 -5.58 6.81
C GLN A 102 -1.45 -6.65 7.51
N ALA A 103 -0.25 -6.92 6.99
CA ALA A 103 0.76 -7.69 7.68
C ALA A 103 1.70 -6.71 8.41
N VAL A 104 1.85 -6.87 9.72
CA VAL A 104 2.63 -5.99 10.59
C VAL A 104 3.76 -6.77 11.24
N GLU A 105 4.98 -6.27 11.10
CA GLU A 105 6.21 -6.84 11.65
C GLU A 105 6.98 -5.71 12.36
N ASP A 106 7.37 -5.93 13.61
CA ASP A 106 8.06 -4.92 14.45
C ASP A 106 7.36 -3.55 14.46
N GLY A 107 6.02 -3.56 14.47
CA GLY A 107 5.19 -2.35 14.45
C GLY A 107 5.11 -1.64 13.09
N ARG A 108 5.76 -2.16 12.04
CA ARG A 108 5.72 -1.61 10.68
C ARG A 108 4.81 -2.45 9.79
N ILE A 109 4.05 -1.78 8.93
CA ILE A 109 3.26 -2.45 7.91
C ILE A 109 4.21 -2.92 6.80
N VAL A 110 4.27 -4.23 6.58
CA VAL A 110 5.14 -4.87 5.58
C VAL A 110 4.37 -5.43 4.39
N GLY A 111 3.03 -5.41 4.42
CA GLY A 111 2.19 -5.80 3.30
C GLY A 111 0.75 -5.38 3.52
N VAL A 112 0.04 -5.05 2.46
CA VAL A 112 -1.38 -4.68 2.50
C VAL A 112 -2.10 -5.31 1.31
N GLU A 113 -3.27 -5.91 1.56
CA GLU A 113 -4.15 -6.40 0.51
C GLU A 113 -5.59 -5.99 0.74
N ARG A 114 -6.36 -5.84 -0.34
CA ARG A 114 -7.77 -5.46 -0.29
C ARG A 114 -8.65 -6.65 -0.64
N PHE A 115 -9.69 -6.90 0.15
CA PHE A 115 -10.65 -7.97 -0.13
C PHE A 115 -12.11 -7.58 0.07
N VAL A 116 -12.99 -8.33 -0.59
CA VAL A 116 -14.44 -8.19 -0.49
C VAL A 116 -14.99 -9.37 0.32
N LYS A 117 -15.65 -9.07 1.44
CA LYS A 117 -16.44 -10.01 2.23
C LYS A 117 -17.89 -9.98 1.74
N GLN A 118 -18.46 -11.16 1.48
CA GLN A 118 -19.87 -11.36 1.11
C GLN A 118 -20.67 -11.93 2.26
#